data_AF-A0A1M4ECN3-F1
#
_entry.id   AF-A0A1M4ECN3-F1
#
_cell.length_a   1.000
_cell.length_b   1.000
_cell.length_c   1.000
_cell.angle_alpha   90.00
_cell.angle_beta   90.00
_cell.angle_gamma   90.00
#
_symmetry.space_group_name_H-M   'P 1'
#
loop_
_entity.id
_entity.type
_entity.pdbx_description
1 polymer ?
#
loop_
_entity_poly.entity_id
_entity_poly.type
_entity_poly.pdbx_seq_one_letter_code
_entity_poly.pdbx_strand_id
1 'polypeptide(L)'
;MPQAGLDVVQDWPACEVVQFPVEAVTRIAEQFGVAPADFRFDAMTAVSPAANRRWLATHTYLARLLDTAGDTGIPVLLLTAAIDTAAAAALSVFPNTTMRVDYVAGPDRVPPTTVRRAVAYIDAHADQPVTGEDIAAAAGVSVRALQAGFRRHLDTTPLGYLRRVRLERAHRDLQAADPTTGATVAAIARRWGFTDLSRFAADYRRTFGRLPRHTLHH
;
A
#
# COMPACT_ATOMS: atom_id res chain seq x y z
N MET A 1 -9.97 -1.95 36.33
CA MET A 1 -8.88 -2.64 35.62
C MET A 1 -9.08 -2.40 34.13
N PRO A 2 -8.09 -1.94 33.36
CA PRO A 2 -8.26 -1.77 31.92
C PRO A 2 -8.33 -3.16 31.27
N GLN A 3 -9.33 -3.39 30.43
CA GLN A 3 -9.52 -4.64 29.70
C GLN A 3 -8.40 -4.78 28.65
N ALA A 4 -7.66 -5.88 28.69
CA ALA A 4 -6.65 -6.23 27.69
C ALA A 4 -7.33 -6.82 26.43
N GLY A 5 -8.22 -6.04 25.82
CA GLY A 5 -9.06 -6.42 24.68
C GLY A 5 -8.79 -5.58 23.43
N LEU A 6 -9.32 -6.03 22.30
CA LEU A 6 -9.41 -5.24 21.08
C LEU A 6 -10.77 -4.55 21.12
N ASP A 7 -10.79 -3.30 21.56
CA ASP A 7 -12.04 -2.54 21.75
C ASP A 7 -12.34 -1.75 20.48
N VAL A 8 -13.50 -2.02 19.90
CA VAL A 8 -14.05 -1.22 18.81
C VAL A 8 -14.90 -0.10 19.43
N VAL A 9 -14.38 1.11 19.43
CA VAL A 9 -15.04 2.29 20.01
C VAL A 9 -15.59 3.17 18.90
N GLN A 10 -16.88 3.48 18.95
CA GLN A 10 -17.54 4.38 18.00
C GLN A 10 -17.55 5.81 18.58
N ASP A 11 -16.46 6.55 18.37
CA ASP A 11 -16.24 7.89 18.97
C ASP A 11 -16.75 9.08 18.13
N TRP A 12 -17.13 8.87 16.87
CA TRP A 12 -17.59 9.93 15.95
C TRP A 12 -18.51 9.30 14.89
N PRO A 13 -19.57 9.96 14.34
CA PRO A 13 -20.67 9.27 13.67
C PRO A 13 -20.35 8.61 12.31
N ALA A 14 -19.07 8.41 11.97
CA ALA A 14 -18.61 7.65 10.80
C ALA A 14 -17.26 6.92 11.00
N CYS A 15 -16.67 6.90 12.20
CA CYS A 15 -15.35 6.31 12.42
C CYS A 15 -15.42 5.18 13.46
N GLU A 16 -15.09 3.97 13.01
CA GLU A 16 -14.90 2.79 13.85
C GLU A 16 -13.44 2.79 14.30
N VAL A 17 -13.19 3.01 15.60
CA VAL A 17 -11.82 3.06 16.15
C VAL A 17 -11.50 1.69 16.72
N VAL A 18 -10.50 1.03 16.14
CA VAL A 18 -9.96 -0.21 16.71
C VAL A 18 -8.82 0.14 17.66
N GLN A 19 -9.01 -0.13 18.93
CA GLN A 19 -7.94 -0.09 19.93
C GLN A 19 -7.35 -1.49 20.06
N PHE A 20 -6.03 -1.60 20.11
CA PHE A 20 -5.34 -2.86 20.42
C PHE A 20 -4.25 -2.62 21.47
N PRO A 21 -3.90 -3.64 22.27
CA PRO A 21 -2.88 -3.53 23.30
C PRO A 21 -1.55 -3.09 22.69
N VAL A 22 -0.90 -2.10 23.30
CA VAL A 22 0.41 -1.60 22.82
C VAL A 22 1.45 -2.72 22.84
N GLU A 23 1.33 -3.64 23.80
CA GLU A 23 2.18 -4.81 23.98
C GLU A 23 2.15 -5.74 22.77
N ALA A 24 1.02 -5.83 22.06
CA ALA A 24 0.92 -6.62 20.85
C ALA A 24 1.73 -6.00 19.71
N VAL A 25 1.66 -4.68 19.55
CA VAL A 25 2.41 -3.96 18.53
C VAL A 25 3.91 -4.05 18.81
N THR A 26 4.32 -3.81 20.05
CA THR A 26 5.74 -3.86 20.43
C THR A 26 6.31 -5.27 20.31
N ARG A 27 5.55 -6.31 20.67
CA ARG A 27 5.99 -7.71 20.49
C ARG A 27 6.20 -8.07 19.02
N ILE A 28 5.31 -7.63 18.12
CA ILE A 28 5.53 -7.84 16.69
C ILE A 28 6.72 -6.98 16.23
N ALA A 29 6.90 -5.77 16.75
CA ALA A 29 8.04 -4.91 16.44
C ALA A 29 9.40 -5.52 16.85
N GLU A 30 9.46 -6.25 17.96
CA GLU A 30 10.64 -7.00 18.40
C GLU A 30 11.07 -8.06 17.39
N GLN A 31 10.13 -8.69 16.66
CA GLN A 31 10.46 -9.63 15.58
C GLN A 31 11.22 -8.96 14.43
N PHE A 32 11.10 -7.65 14.31
CA PHE A 32 11.86 -6.82 13.37
C PHE A 32 13.12 -6.20 14.00
N GLY A 33 13.48 -6.57 15.23
CA GLY A 33 14.68 -6.07 15.93
C GLY A 33 14.54 -4.69 16.58
N VAL A 34 13.32 -4.18 16.76
CA VAL A 34 13.06 -2.96 17.54
C VAL A 34 12.79 -3.33 19.00
N ALA A 35 13.53 -2.77 19.94
CA ALA A 35 13.18 -2.90 21.36
C ALA A 35 11.86 -2.17 21.66
N PRO A 36 10.96 -2.69 22.52
CA PRO A 36 9.66 -2.06 22.82
C PRO A 36 9.75 -0.59 23.23
N ALA A 37 10.78 -0.23 24.00
CA ALA A 37 11.01 1.13 24.46
C ALA A 37 11.35 2.12 23.33
N ASP A 38 11.91 1.62 22.22
CA ASP A 38 12.29 2.42 21.06
C ASP A 38 11.19 2.48 20.01
N PHE A 39 10.13 1.69 20.17
CA PHE A 39 9.05 1.61 19.21
C PHE A 39 8.14 2.85 19.26
N ARG A 40 7.93 3.46 18.10
CA ARG A 40 6.91 4.49 17.88
C ARG A 40 6.35 4.46 16.46
N PHE A 41 5.08 4.86 16.33
CA PHE A 41 4.50 5.30 15.06
C PHE A 41 4.91 6.75 14.80
N ASP A 42 5.46 7.01 13.61
CA ASP A 42 5.85 8.36 13.20
C ASP A 42 4.65 9.16 12.66
N ALA A 43 3.62 8.48 12.14
CA ALA A 43 2.36 9.09 11.68
C ALA A 43 1.22 8.04 11.63
N MET A 44 -0.02 8.50 11.77
CA MET A 44 -1.24 7.68 11.63
C MET A 44 -1.88 7.77 10.23
N THR A 45 -1.18 8.39 9.28
CA THR A 45 -1.57 8.40 7.87
C THR A 45 -0.91 7.23 7.17
N ALA A 46 -1.69 6.42 6.45
CA ALA A 46 -1.15 5.29 5.70
C ALA A 46 -0.07 5.74 4.71
N VAL A 47 0.99 4.94 4.58
CA VAL A 47 2.12 5.24 3.68
C VAL A 47 1.73 5.35 2.20
N SER A 48 0.58 4.80 1.80
CA SER A 48 0.01 4.98 0.46
C SER A 48 -1.49 4.68 0.44
N PRO A 49 -2.23 5.09 -0.61
CA PRO A 49 -3.63 4.70 -0.80
C PRO A 49 -3.81 3.17 -0.91
N ALA A 50 -2.82 2.45 -1.45
CA ALA A 50 -2.87 0.99 -1.51
C ALA A 50 -2.68 0.34 -0.14
N ALA A 51 -1.75 0.86 0.67
CA ALA A 51 -1.59 0.45 2.06
C ALA A 51 -2.87 0.77 2.87
N ASN A 52 -3.48 1.92 2.62
CA ASN A 52 -4.76 2.29 3.22
C ASN A 52 -5.88 1.30 2.83
N ARG A 53 -5.98 0.91 1.55
CA ARG A 53 -6.95 -0.11 1.12
C ARG A 53 -6.70 -1.46 1.80
N ARG A 54 -5.43 -1.84 1.98
CA ARG A 54 -5.07 -3.08 2.70
C ARG A 54 -5.48 -2.99 4.18
N TRP A 55 -5.22 -1.87 4.82
CA TRP A 55 -5.68 -1.59 6.18
C TRP A 55 -7.19 -1.72 6.31
N LEU A 56 -7.95 -1.04 5.45
CA LEU A 56 -9.41 -1.11 5.45
C LEU A 56 -9.93 -2.54 5.18
N ALA A 57 -9.26 -3.30 4.31
CA ALA A 57 -9.62 -4.70 4.04
C ALA A 57 -9.35 -5.59 5.27
N THR A 58 -8.18 -5.45 5.91
CA THR A 58 -7.85 -6.17 7.15
C THR A 58 -8.81 -5.81 8.27
N HIS A 59 -9.11 -4.52 8.43
CA HIS A 59 -10.09 -4.03 9.39
C HIS A 59 -11.47 -4.66 9.15
N THR A 60 -11.97 -4.61 7.91
CA THR A 60 -13.27 -5.22 7.55
C THR A 60 -13.30 -6.72 7.83
N TYR A 61 -12.20 -7.42 7.57
CA TYR A 61 -12.08 -8.84 7.87
C TYR A 61 -12.14 -9.11 9.37
N LEU A 62 -11.37 -8.37 10.18
CA LEU A 62 -11.33 -8.54 11.62
C LEU A 62 -12.67 -8.17 12.27
N ALA A 63 -13.30 -7.06 11.87
CA ALA A 63 -14.62 -6.67 12.36
C ALA A 63 -15.65 -7.79 12.15
N ARG A 64 -15.72 -8.33 10.92
CA ARG A 64 -16.62 -9.47 10.63
C ARG A 64 -16.30 -10.71 11.45
N LEU A 65 -15.03 -11.03 11.63
CA LEU A 65 -14.60 -12.18 12.42
C LEU A 65 -15.08 -12.06 13.87
N LEU A 66 -14.96 -10.87 14.45
CA LEU A 66 -15.35 -10.58 15.83
C LEU A 66 -16.88 -10.52 15.96
N ASP A 67 -17.59 -9.93 15.00
CA ASP A 67 -19.06 -9.90 14.97
C ASP A 67 -19.67 -11.30 14.90
N THR A 68 -19.06 -12.23 14.16
CA THR A 68 -19.56 -13.61 14.04
C THR A 68 -19.43 -14.44 15.32
N ALA A 69 -18.66 -13.97 16.32
CA ALA A 69 -18.49 -14.70 17.57
C ALA A 69 -19.73 -14.66 18.48
N GLY A 70 -20.66 -13.70 18.25
CA GLY A 70 -21.97 -13.64 18.90
C GLY A 70 -21.95 -13.72 20.44
N ASP A 71 -23.03 -14.23 21.03
CA ASP A 71 -23.23 -14.34 22.48
C ASP A 71 -22.31 -15.38 23.17
N THR A 72 -21.70 -16.28 22.39
CA THR A 72 -20.77 -17.30 22.90
C THR A 72 -19.41 -16.75 23.33
N GLY A 73 -19.11 -15.51 22.94
CA GLY A 73 -17.82 -14.88 23.19
C GLY A 73 -16.72 -15.35 22.23
N ILE A 74 -15.70 -14.52 22.07
CA ILE A 74 -14.57 -14.80 21.17
C ILE A 74 -13.58 -15.74 21.87
N PRO A 75 -13.23 -16.90 21.29
CA PRO A 75 -12.20 -17.76 21.84
C PRO A 75 -10.86 -17.02 21.98
N VAL A 76 -10.15 -17.18 23.11
CA VAL A 76 -8.90 -16.44 23.39
C VAL A 76 -7.85 -16.61 22.30
N LEU A 77 -7.74 -17.80 21.70
CA LEU A 77 -6.82 -18.06 20.58
C LEU A 77 -7.17 -17.23 19.34
N LEU A 78 -8.46 -17.06 19.08
CA LEU A 78 -8.95 -16.27 17.94
C LEU A 78 -8.71 -14.78 18.19
N LEU A 79 -8.94 -14.31 19.42
CA LEU A 79 -8.66 -12.94 19.83
C LEU A 79 -7.16 -12.61 19.69
N THR A 80 -6.27 -13.49 20.15
CA THR A 80 -4.82 -13.31 20.00
C THR A 80 -4.40 -13.24 18.52
N ALA A 81 -4.94 -14.12 17.68
CA ALA A 81 -4.63 -14.10 16.25
C ALA A 81 -5.14 -12.83 15.54
N ALA A 82 -6.31 -12.33 15.94
CA ALA A 82 -6.88 -11.08 15.44
C ALA A 82 -6.01 -9.88 15.83
N ILE A 83 -5.57 -9.82 17.09
CA ILE A 83 -4.67 -8.78 17.61
C ILE A 83 -3.33 -8.79 16.85
N ASP A 84 -2.74 -9.97 16.65
CA ASP A 84 -1.48 -10.12 15.91
C ASP A 84 -1.61 -9.66 14.46
N THR A 85 -2.73 -10.01 13.82
CA THR A 85 -3.03 -9.60 12.45
C THR A 85 -3.20 -8.08 12.36
N ALA A 86 -3.91 -7.46 13.32
CA ALA A 86 -4.08 -6.02 13.39
C ALA A 86 -2.74 -5.29 13.61
N ALA A 87 -1.93 -5.77 14.56
CA ALA A 87 -0.62 -5.22 14.86
C ALA A 87 0.33 -5.30 13.65
N ALA A 88 0.41 -6.47 12.99
CA ALA A 88 1.22 -6.65 11.79
C ALA A 88 0.75 -5.76 10.63
N ALA A 89 -0.57 -5.64 10.44
CA ALA A 89 -1.13 -4.75 9.44
C ALA A 89 -0.78 -3.28 9.73
N ALA A 90 -0.95 -2.82 10.97
CA ALA A 90 -0.60 -1.47 11.39
C ALA A 90 0.89 -1.18 11.16
N LEU A 91 1.79 -2.11 11.52
CA LEU A 91 3.23 -2.00 11.29
C LEU A 91 3.62 -1.97 9.82
N SER A 92 2.77 -2.48 8.92
CA SER A 92 3.00 -2.46 7.47
C SER A 92 2.39 -1.24 6.76
N VAL A 93 1.41 -0.59 7.40
CA VAL A 93 0.59 0.48 6.80
C VAL A 93 1.02 1.84 7.31
N PHE A 94 1.23 1.99 8.61
CA PHE A 94 1.52 3.27 9.25
C PHE A 94 3.02 3.42 9.47
N PRO A 95 3.62 4.57 9.10
CA PRO A 95 5.04 4.84 9.35
C PRO A 95 5.43 4.56 10.80
N ASN A 96 6.46 3.73 11.02
CA ASN A 96 6.93 3.39 12.36
C ASN A 96 8.41 2.98 12.36
N THR A 97 8.92 2.73 13.57
CA THR A 97 10.35 2.47 13.83
C THR A 97 10.84 1.14 13.27
N THR A 98 10.01 0.10 13.17
CA THR A 98 10.43 -1.21 12.59
C THR A 98 10.75 -1.09 11.12
N MET A 99 10.05 -0.19 10.43
CA MET A 99 10.29 0.10 9.03
C MET A 99 11.66 0.76 8.77
N ARG A 100 12.44 1.01 9.84
CA ARG A 100 13.82 1.51 9.83
C ARG A 100 14.87 0.48 10.27
N VAL A 101 14.53 -0.72 10.78
CA VAL A 101 15.54 -1.60 11.45
C VAL A 101 16.44 -2.41 10.51
N ASP A 102 16.07 -2.62 9.25
CA ASP A 102 17.01 -3.15 8.23
C ASP A 102 18.15 -2.16 7.85
N TYR A 103 18.36 -1.13 8.66
CA TYR A 103 19.29 -0.03 8.44
C TYR A 103 20.59 -0.25 9.22
N VAL A 104 21.63 -0.72 8.53
CA VAL A 104 23.02 -0.45 8.90
C VAL A 104 23.47 0.74 8.06
N ALA A 105 23.79 1.86 8.72
CA ALA A 105 24.21 3.10 8.07
C ALA A 105 25.47 2.87 7.21
N GLY A 106 25.40 3.21 5.93
CA GLY A 106 26.53 3.22 5.01
C GLY A 106 26.26 4.18 3.84
N PRO A 107 27.30 4.81 3.26
CA PRO A 107 27.17 5.93 2.32
C PRO A 107 26.41 5.59 1.02
N ASP A 108 26.23 4.30 0.71
CA ASP A 108 25.58 3.82 -0.52
C ASP A 108 24.20 3.15 -0.32
N ARG A 109 23.60 3.18 0.88
CA ARG A 109 22.33 2.47 1.14
C ARG A 109 21.14 3.40 1.39
N VAL A 110 20.16 3.26 0.51
CA VAL A 110 18.89 3.99 0.55
C VAL A 110 17.97 3.40 1.63
N PRO A 111 17.49 4.21 2.59
CA PRO A 111 16.54 3.76 3.59
C PRO A 111 15.26 3.18 2.96
N PRO A 112 14.64 2.14 3.54
CA PRO A 112 13.33 1.66 3.11
C PRO A 112 12.24 2.75 3.11
N THR A 113 12.36 3.75 4.01
CA THR A 113 11.49 4.94 4.06
C THR A 113 11.53 5.75 2.76
N THR A 114 12.69 5.84 2.10
CA THR A 114 12.84 6.54 0.82
C THR A 114 12.07 5.86 -0.29
N VAL A 115 12.19 4.53 -0.42
CA VAL A 115 11.44 3.78 -1.44
C VAL A 115 9.94 3.89 -1.17
N ARG A 116 9.51 3.87 0.09
CA ARG A 116 8.11 4.10 0.46
C ARG A 116 7.61 5.49 0.06
N ARG A 117 8.38 6.55 0.34
CA ARG A 117 8.03 7.93 -0.08
C ARG A 117 7.90 8.06 -1.60
N ALA A 118 8.83 7.45 -2.33
CA ALA A 118 8.79 7.42 -3.79
C ALA A 118 7.55 6.67 -4.32
N VAL A 119 7.23 5.51 -3.74
CA VAL A 119 6.01 4.75 -4.10
C VAL A 119 4.75 5.58 -3.82
N ALA A 120 4.68 6.23 -2.66
CA ALA A 120 3.56 7.11 -2.30
C ALA A 120 3.37 8.24 -3.30
N TYR A 121 4.47 8.88 -3.71
CA TYR A 121 4.46 9.93 -4.72
C TYR A 121 3.96 9.42 -6.08
N ILE A 122 4.46 8.27 -6.53
CA ILE A 122 4.02 7.65 -7.78
C ILE A 122 2.53 7.31 -7.74
N ASP A 123 2.06 6.71 -6.65
CA ASP A 123 0.66 6.37 -6.49
C ASP A 123 -0.22 7.63 -6.50
N ALA A 124 0.20 8.73 -5.88
CA ALA A 124 -0.60 9.95 -5.86
C ALA A 124 -0.66 10.67 -7.24
N HIS A 125 0.40 10.58 -8.04
CA HIS A 125 0.58 11.42 -9.23
C HIS A 125 0.69 10.63 -10.55
N ALA A 126 0.26 9.37 -10.59
CA ALA A 126 0.46 8.48 -11.74
C ALA A 126 -0.18 8.98 -13.05
N ASP A 127 -1.21 9.82 -13.00
CA ASP A 127 -1.89 10.46 -14.13
C ASP A 127 -1.15 11.69 -14.69
N GLN A 128 -0.15 12.20 -13.97
CA GLN A 128 0.63 13.38 -14.34
C GLN A 128 1.91 12.99 -15.09
N PRO A 129 2.57 13.91 -15.83
CA PRO A 129 3.84 13.66 -16.52
C PRO A 129 5.04 13.55 -15.56
N VAL A 130 4.99 12.62 -14.61
CA VAL A 130 6.01 12.37 -13.59
C VAL A 130 7.33 11.89 -14.20
N THR A 131 8.43 12.53 -13.82
CA THR A 131 9.80 12.15 -14.19
C THR A 131 10.51 11.41 -13.06
N GLY A 132 11.67 10.82 -13.37
CA GLY A 132 12.53 10.20 -12.35
C GLY A 132 13.08 11.19 -11.33
N GLU A 133 13.28 12.45 -11.73
CA GLU A 133 13.76 13.54 -10.89
C GLU A 133 12.70 13.95 -9.89
N ASP A 134 11.45 14.07 -10.32
CA ASP A 134 10.31 14.38 -9.44
C ASP A 134 10.16 13.33 -8.33
N ILE A 135 10.26 12.05 -8.70
CA ILE A 135 10.16 10.93 -7.75
C ILE A 135 11.31 10.98 -6.74
N ALA A 136 12.53 11.29 -7.21
CA ALA A 136 13.72 11.38 -6.36
C ALA A 136 13.63 12.56 -5.38
N ALA A 137 13.18 13.72 -5.86
CA ALA A 137 12.94 14.91 -5.06
C ALA A 137 11.88 14.64 -3.97
N ALA A 138 10.74 14.04 -4.33
CA ALA A 138 9.69 13.67 -3.38
C ALA A 138 10.18 12.67 -2.31
N ALA A 139 11.12 11.79 -2.68
CA ALA A 139 11.74 10.83 -1.79
C ALA A 139 12.93 11.39 -0.97
N GLY A 140 13.41 12.60 -1.29
CA GLY A 140 14.52 13.26 -0.62
C GLY A 140 15.89 12.64 -0.90
N VAL A 141 16.09 12.06 -2.09
CA VAL A 141 17.35 11.39 -2.48
C VAL A 141 17.76 11.71 -3.90
N SER A 142 18.98 11.34 -4.28
CA SER A 142 19.42 11.40 -5.67
C SER A 142 18.71 10.35 -6.54
N VAL A 143 18.63 10.58 -7.85
CA VAL A 143 18.05 9.61 -8.81
C VAL A 143 18.80 8.27 -8.77
N ARG A 144 20.13 8.28 -8.63
CA ARG A 144 20.95 7.07 -8.52
C ARG A 144 20.57 6.25 -7.27
N ALA A 145 20.44 6.93 -6.14
CA ALA A 145 20.01 6.32 -4.89
C ALA A 145 18.60 5.73 -5.04
N LEU A 146 17.65 6.49 -5.59
CA LEU A 146 16.29 6.04 -5.87
C LEU A 146 16.27 4.75 -6.72
N GLN A 147 17.04 4.72 -7.82
CA GLN A 147 17.12 3.54 -8.69
C GLN A 147 17.68 2.32 -7.95
N ALA A 148 18.73 2.49 -7.15
CA ALA A 148 19.30 1.43 -6.33
C ALA A 148 18.28 0.90 -5.30
N GLY A 149 17.53 1.80 -4.66
CA GLY A 149 16.48 1.45 -3.71
C GLY A 149 15.35 0.63 -4.36
N PHE A 150 14.85 1.06 -5.52
CA PHE A 150 13.80 0.31 -6.24
C PHE A 150 14.28 -1.07 -6.69
N ARG A 151 15.52 -1.18 -7.17
CA ARG A 151 16.08 -2.48 -7.57
C ARG A 151 16.24 -3.42 -6.38
N ARG A 152 16.74 -2.91 -5.25
CA ARG A 152 16.95 -3.70 -4.05
C ARG A 152 15.66 -4.18 -3.39
N HIS A 153 14.64 -3.31 -3.32
CA HIS A 153 13.46 -3.56 -2.49
C HIS A 153 12.22 -3.99 -3.27
N LEU A 154 12.15 -3.70 -4.58
CA LEU A 154 10.98 -3.96 -5.42
C LEU A 154 11.33 -4.68 -6.72
N ASP A 155 12.60 -5.10 -6.88
CA ASP A 155 13.16 -5.73 -8.08
C ASP A 155 12.75 -5.05 -9.40
N THR A 156 12.70 -3.71 -9.38
CA THR A 156 12.25 -2.92 -10.53
C THR A 156 12.95 -1.56 -10.58
N THR A 157 12.58 -0.73 -11.55
CA THR A 157 13.03 0.67 -11.63
C THR A 157 11.89 1.61 -11.24
N PRO A 158 12.16 2.86 -10.81
CA PRO A 158 11.11 3.82 -10.46
C PRO A 158 10.11 4.04 -11.60
N LEU A 159 10.60 4.20 -12.83
CA LEU A 159 9.75 4.36 -14.01
C LEU A 159 9.05 3.05 -14.42
N GLY A 160 9.67 1.90 -14.16
CA GLY A 160 9.03 0.59 -14.32
C GLY A 160 7.84 0.42 -13.37
N TYR A 161 7.99 0.83 -12.11
CA TYR A 161 6.92 0.84 -11.12
C TYR A 161 5.79 1.80 -11.52
N LEU A 162 6.12 3.05 -11.90
CA LEU A 162 5.15 4.03 -12.42
C LEU A 162 4.37 3.47 -13.62
N ARG A 163 5.04 2.83 -14.56
CA ARG A 163 4.39 2.19 -15.71
C ARG A 163 3.41 1.09 -15.27
N ARG A 164 3.78 0.26 -14.29
CA ARG A 164 2.89 -0.77 -13.74
C ARG A 164 1.64 -0.17 -13.10
N VAL A 165 1.81 0.87 -12.28
CA VAL A 165 0.67 1.59 -11.64
C VAL A 165 -0.26 2.19 -12.71
N ARG A 166 0.29 2.83 -13.74
CA ARG A 166 -0.48 3.37 -14.87
C ARG A 166 -1.24 2.27 -15.61
N LEU A 167 -0.61 1.11 -15.83
CA LEU A 167 -1.23 -0.02 -16.52
C LEU A 167 -2.41 -0.60 -15.73
N GLU A 168 -2.25 -0.75 -14.41
CA GLU A 168 -3.32 -1.19 -13.50
C GLU A 168 -4.49 -0.19 -13.43
N ARG A 169 -4.20 1.11 -13.48
CA ARG A 169 -5.24 2.16 -13.53
C ARG A 169 -5.98 2.18 -14.86
N ALA A 170 -5.24 2.06 -15.97
CA ALA A 170 -5.84 1.93 -17.29
C ALA A 170 -6.74 0.69 -17.39
N HIS A 171 -6.33 -0.44 -16.78
CA HIS A 171 -7.18 -1.64 -16.70
C HIS A 171 -8.51 -1.37 -16.01
N ARG A 172 -8.47 -0.72 -14.84
CA ARG A 172 -9.69 -0.38 -14.09
C ARG A 172 -10.59 0.58 -14.88
N ASP A 173 -10.03 1.59 -15.51
CA ASP A 173 -10.80 2.50 -16.36
C ASP A 173 -11.41 1.77 -17.57
N LEU A 174 -10.70 0.82 -18.18
CA LEU A 174 -11.23 0.00 -19.27
C LEU A 174 -12.38 -0.89 -18.82
N GLN A 175 -12.33 -1.44 -17.61
CA GLN A 175 -13.42 -2.26 -17.05
C GLN A 175 -14.66 -1.44 -16.68
N ALA A 176 -14.46 -0.18 -16.28
CA ALA A 176 -15.54 0.70 -15.86
C ALA A 176 -16.14 1.53 -17.01
N ALA A 177 -15.48 1.57 -18.16
CA ALA A 177 -15.90 2.35 -19.31
C ALA A 177 -17.06 1.70 -20.05
N ASP A 178 -18.00 2.52 -20.51
CA ASP A 178 -19.09 2.09 -21.40
C ASP A 178 -18.69 2.37 -22.87
N PRO A 179 -18.53 1.34 -23.72
CA PRO A 179 -18.19 1.51 -25.12
C PRO A 179 -19.20 2.34 -25.93
N THR A 180 -20.47 2.36 -25.50
CA THR A 180 -21.54 3.07 -26.20
C THR A 180 -21.46 4.59 -26.01
N THR A 181 -20.72 5.04 -24.98
CA THR A 181 -20.49 6.46 -24.68
C THR A 181 -19.29 7.06 -25.42
N GLY A 182 -18.67 6.30 -26.33
CA GLY A 182 -17.50 6.75 -27.10
C GLY A 182 -16.16 6.60 -26.40
N ALA A 183 -16.11 5.88 -25.27
CA ALA A 183 -14.85 5.53 -24.62
C ALA A 183 -14.00 4.65 -25.55
N THR A 184 -12.73 5.01 -25.72
CA THR A 184 -11.79 4.25 -26.56
C THR A 184 -10.56 3.83 -25.76
N VAL A 185 -9.98 2.68 -26.14
CA VAL A 185 -8.71 2.20 -25.59
C VAL A 185 -7.62 3.27 -25.72
N ALA A 186 -7.58 3.98 -26.86
CA ALA A 186 -6.59 5.01 -27.12
C ALA A 186 -6.72 6.20 -26.16
N ALA A 187 -7.95 6.67 -25.90
CA ALA A 187 -8.20 7.77 -24.96
C ALA A 187 -7.78 7.39 -23.54
N ILE A 188 -8.16 6.20 -23.08
CA ILE A 188 -7.82 5.72 -21.73
C ILE A 188 -6.30 5.53 -21.58
N ALA A 189 -5.64 4.91 -22.57
CA ALA A 189 -4.18 4.75 -22.54
C ALA A 189 -3.46 6.11 -22.47
N ARG A 190 -3.88 7.09 -23.28
CA ARG A 190 -3.30 8.45 -23.27
C ARG A 190 -3.52 9.17 -21.96
N ARG A 191 -4.70 9.04 -21.34
CA ARG A 191 -5.01 9.61 -20.02
C ARG A 191 -4.01 9.13 -18.96
N TRP A 192 -3.59 7.87 -19.03
CA TRP A 192 -2.59 7.29 -18.12
C TRP A 192 -1.14 7.49 -18.60
N GLY A 193 -0.91 8.36 -19.58
CA GLY A 193 0.44 8.74 -20.02
C GLY A 193 1.12 7.73 -20.95
N PHE A 194 0.37 6.83 -21.60
CA PHE A 194 0.91 5.98 -22.67
C PHE A 194 0.78 6.69 -24.03
N THR A 195 1.93 7.03 -24.63
CA THR A 195 2.01 7.65 -25.95
C THR A 195 2.04 6.62 -27.08
N ASP A 196 2.69 5.48 -26.85
CA ASP A 196 2.77 4.35 -27.79
C ASP A 196 1.69 3.31 -27.47
N LEU A 197 0.63 3.31 -28.29
CA LEU A 197 -0.52 2.42 -28.12
C LEU A 197 -0.20 0.95 -28.43
N SER A 198 0.74 0.69 -29.35
CA SER A 198 1.17 -0.67 -29.70
C SER A 198 1.93 -1.29 -28.54
N ARG A 199 2.86 -0.53 -27.95
CA ARG A 199 3.60 -0.96 -26.75
C ARG A 199 2.69 -1.11 -25.54
N PHE A 200 1.74 -0.19 -25.35
CA PHE A 200 0.71 -0.32 -24.31
C PHE A 200 -0.08 -1.63 -24.47
N ALA A 201 -0.60 -1.93 -25.67
CA ALA A 201 -1.38 -3.15 -25.89
C ALA A 201 -0.57 -4.43 -25.66
N ALA A 202 0.72 -4.43 -26.04
CA ALA A 202 1.63 -5.55 -25.79
C ALA A 202 1.91 -5.73 -24.29
N ASP A 203 2.27 -4.66 -23.57
CA ASP A 203 2.48 -4.67 -22.13
C ASP A 203 1.21 -5.12 -21.39
N TYR A 204 0.05 -4.60 -21.80
CA TYR A 204 -1.26 -4.94 -21.26
C TYR A 204 -1.57 -6.43 -21.42
N ARG A 205 -1.39 -6.99 -22.63
CA ARG A 205 -1.63 -8.43 -22.88
C ARG A 205 -0.70 -9.30 -22.05
N ARG A 206 0.56 -8.90 -21.91
CA ARG A 206 1.54 -9.61 -21.09
C ARG A 206 1.15 -9.63 -19.61
N THR A 207 0.57 -8.55 -19.10
CA THR A 207 0.16 -8.45 -17.69
C THR A 207 -1.20 -9.09 -17.39
N PHE A 208 -2.20 -8.93 -18.26
CA PHE A 208 -3.59 -9.36 -17.99
C PHE A 208 -4.07 -10.53 -18.83
N GLY A 209 -3.22 -11.10 -19.70
CA GLY A 209 -3.57 -12.25 -20.55
C GLY A 209 -4.56 -11.97 -21.69
N ARG A 210 -5.10 -10.75 -21.79
CA ARG A 210 -6.06 -10.35 -22.82
C ARG A 210 -5.74 -8.98 -23.40
N LEU A 211 -6.30 -8.67 -24.57
CA LEU A 211 -6.11 -7.38 -25.22
C LEU A 211 -6.99 -6.30 -24.55
N PRO A 212 -6.53 -5.03 -24.50
CA PRO A 212 -7.27 -3.96 -23.84
C PRO A 212 -8.66 -3.73 -24.46
N ARG A 213 -8.79 -3.88 -25.79
CA ARG A 213 -10.09 -3.85 -26.48
C ARG A 213 -11.08 -4.91 -25.97
N HIS A 214 -10.60 -6.10 -25.60
CA HIS A 214 -11.48 -7.15 -25.07
C HIS A 214 -11.89 -6.85 -23.63
N THR A 215 -11.10 -6.06 -22.89
CA THR A 215 -11.53 -5.59 -21.55
C THR A 215 -12.57 -4.50 -21.67
N LEU A 216 -12.46 -3.62 -22.66
CA LEU A 216 -13.42 -2.54 -22.90
C LEU A 216 -14.79 -3.06 -23.35
N HIS A 217 -14.84 -4.13 -24.15
CA HIS A 217 -16.08 -4.70 -24.68
C HIS A 217 -16.60 -5.92 -23.90
N HIS A 218 -16.24 -6.03 -22.61
CA HIS A 218 -16.65 -7.13 -21.73
C HIS A 218 -17.86 -6.75 -20.89
#